data_AF-A0AA50YVY6-F1
#
_entry.id   AF-A0AA50YVY6-F1
#
_cell.length_a   1.000
_cell.length_b   1.000
_cell.length_c   1.000
_cell.angle_alpha   90.00
_cell.angle_beta   90.00
_cell.angle_gamma   90.00
#
_symmetry.space_group_name_H-M   'P 1'
#
loop_
_entity.id
_entity.type
_entity.pdbx_description
1 polymer ?
#
loop_
_entity_poly.entity_id
_entity_poly.type
_entity_poly.pdbx_seq_one_letter_code
_entity_poly.pdbx_strand_id
1 'polypeptide(L)'
;VNHAKAYGRIAFSCPFKEQPIIDAKIHEAKEKILTPLISLDTPGKATVRVIILADPDDHEICFVDDESFRKLSQVDPNSDADLDKYIKADKS
;
A
#
# COMPACT_ATOMS: atom_id res chain seq x y z
N VAL A 1 15.55 13.14 7.32
CA VAL A 1 14.54 13.90 8.11
C VAL A 1 14.10 13.10 9.35
N ASN A 2 13.48 13.69 10.39
CA ASN A 2 12.89 12.94 11.52
C ASN A 2 11.36 12.89 11.38
N HIS A 3 10.81 11.72 11.03
CA HIS A 3 9.37 11.53 10.79
C HIS A 3 8.55 11.18 12.04
N ALA A 4 9.18 11.08 13.21
CA ALA A 4 8.55 10.70 14.47
C ALA A 4 7.70 9.41 14.35
N LYS A 5 6.59 9.30 15.09
CA LYS A 5 5.72 8.11 15.11
C LYS A 5 4.53 8.18 14.14
N ALA A 6 4.25 9.35 13.57
CA ALA A 6 3.10 9.58 12.70
C ALA A 6 3.49 9.61 11.21
N TYR A 7 4.56 8.89 10.85
CA TYR A 7 4.97 8.76 9.45
C TYR A 7 3.92 7.95 8.68
N GLY A 8 3.66 8.39 7.46
CA GLY A 8 2.71 7.76 6.56
C GLY A 8 3.40 7.07 5.39
N ARG A 9 2.57 6.56 4.49
CA ARG A 9 2.99 5.97 3.22
C ARG A 9 2.12 6.52 2.11
N ILE A 10 2.73 6.93 1.00
CA ILE A 10 1.99 7.21 -0.23
C ILE A 10 1.92 5.96 -1.10
N ALA A 11 0.79 5.74 -1.76
CA ALA A 11 0.60 4.61 -2.66
C ALA A 11 0.23 5.09 -4.07
N PHE A 12 0.88 4.51 -5.07
CA PHE A 12 0.54 4.67 -6.49
C PHE A 12 0.14 3.32 -7.05
N SER A 13 -0.92 3.29 -7.85
CA SER A 13 -1.21 2.10 -8.66
C SER A 13 -0.45 2.16 -9.99
N CYS A 14 -0.04 1.00 -10.47
CA CYS A 14 0.59 0.83 -11.78
C CYS A 14 0.15 -0.51 -12.38
N PRO A 15 0.18 -0.67 -13.72
CA PRO A 15 -0.13 -1.94 -14.35
C PRO A 15 0.75 -3.07 -13.81
N PHE A 16 0.19 -4.28 -13.67
CA PHE A 16 0.91 -5.46 -13.19
C PHE A 16 2.29 -5.64 -13.84
N LYS A 17 2.38 -5.42 -15.16
CA LYS A 17 3.62 -5.65 -15.92
C LYS A 17 4.72 -4.62 -15.64
N GLU A 18 4.38 -3.48 -15.06
CA GLU A 18 5.36 -2.43 -14.75
C GLU A 18 6.08 -2.67 -13.42
N GLN A 19 5.47 -3.38 -12.47
CA GLN A 19 6.09 -3.60 -11.16
C GLN A 19 7.46 -4.30 -11.22
N PRO A 20 7.68 -5.36 -12.04
CA PRO A 20 9.01 -5.93 -12.20
C PRO A 20 10.03 -4.96 -12.84
N ILE A 21 9.56 -4.03 -13.68
CA ILE A 21 10.41 -3.01 -14.30
C ILE A 21 10.84 -1.98 -13.25
N ILE A 22 9.91 -1.56 -12.38
CA ILE A 22 10.19 -0.69 -11.24
C ILE A 22 11.19 -1.37 -10.31
N ASP A 23 10.93 -2.61 -9.90
CA ASP A 23 11.83 -3.40 -9.04
C ASP A 23 13.25 -3.48 -9.60
N ALA A 24 13.40 -3.81 -10.90
CA ALA A 24 14.70 -3.88 -11.55
C ALA A 24 15.44 -2.54 -11.57
N LYS A 25 14.74 -1.43 -11.87
CA LYS A 25 15.32 -0.08 -11.90
C LYS A 25 15.83 0.37 -10.54
N ILE A 26 15.07 0.09 -9.48
CA ILE A 26 15.47 0.44 -8.11
C ILE A 26 16.70 -0.37 -7.69
N HIS A 27 16.74 -1.67 -8.01
CA HIS A 27 17.93 -2.51 -7.76
C HIS A 27 19.16 -2.01 -8.55
N GLU A 28 19.01 -1.67 -9.83
CA GLU A 28 20.09 -1.15 -10.68
C GLU A 28 20.65 0.18 -10.12
N ALA A 29 19.76 1.07 -9.68
CA ALA A 29 20.12 2.34 -9.08
C ALA A 29 20.65 2.21 -7.64
N LYS A 30 20.59 1.01 -7.04
CA LYS A 30 20.95 0.73 -5.63
C LYS A 30 20.17 1.59 -4.64
N GLU A 31 18.91 1.87 -4.98
CA GLU A 31 17.99 2.62 -4.14
C GLU A 31 17.31 1.71 -3.10
N LYS A 32 16.62 2.31 -2.13
CA LYS A 32 16.16 1.59 -0.94
C LYS A 32 14.83 0.86 -1.18
N ILE A 33 14.87 -0.47 -1.05
CA ILE A 33 13.69 -1.35 -1.05
C ILE A 33 13.39 -1.77 0.39
N LEU A 34 12.22 -1.39 0.89
CA LEU A 34 11.75 -1.78 2.22
C LEU A 34 11.04 -3.13 2.19
N THR A 35 10.30 -3.40 1.12
CA THR A 35 9.64 -4.69 0.91
C THR A 35 9.74 -5.04 -0.57
N PRO A 36 10.37 -6.18 -0.91
CA PRO A 36 10.49 -6.63 -2.28
C PRO A 36 9.12 -6.94 -2.87
N LEU A 37 9.07 -7.16 -4.18
CA LEU A 37 7.84 -7.49 -4.89
C LEU A 37 7.15 -8.73 -4.28
N ILE A 38 5.99 -8.55 -3.66
CA ILE A 38 5.25 -9.59 -2.92
C ILE A 38 3.74 -9.48 -3.12
N SER A 39 3.03 -10.61 -3.02
CA SER A 39 1.56 -10.65 -2.98
C SER A 39 1.05 -10.52 -1.55
N LEU A 40 0.03 -9.69 -1.35
CA LEU A 40 -0.65 -9.46 -0.08
C LEU A 40 -2.12 -9.85 -0.19
N ASP A 41 -2.56 -10.68 0.75
CA ASP A 41 -3.95 -11.09 0.87
C ASP A 41 -4.72 -10.16 1.82
N THR A 42 -5.98 -9.90 1.49
CA THR A 42 -6.94 -9.25 2.39
C THR A 42 -8.15 -10.17 2.50
N PRO A 43 -8.51 -10.67 3.70
CA PRO A 43 -9.64 -11.59 3.87
C PRO A 43 -10.93 -11.06 3.23
N GLY A 44 -11.56 -11.89 2.39
CA GLY A 44 -12.79 -11.52 1.70
C GLY A 44 -12.63 -10.51 0.55
N LYS A 45 -11.41 -10.14 0.17
CA LYS A 45 -11.13 -9.21 -0.94
C LYS A 45 -10.04 -9.77 -1.87
N ALA A 46 -9.76 -9.04 -2.96
CA ALA A 46 -8.77 -9.45 -3.94
C ALA A 46 -7.33 -9.38 -3.37
N THR A 47 -6.54 -10.42 -3.64
CA THR A 47 -5.08 -10.39 -3.47
C THR A 47 -4.46 -9.34 -4.39
N VAL A 48 -3.52 -8.55 -3.88
CA VAL A 48 -2.78 -7.54 -4.66
C VAL A 48 -1.29 -7.81 -4.62
N ARG A 49 -0.56 -7.39 -5.64
CA ARG A 49 0.92 -7.41 -5.60
C ARG A 49 1.44 -6.02 -5.33
N VAL A 50 2.45 -5.90 -4.47
CA VAL A 50 3.08 -4.62 -4.09
C VAL A 50 4.60 -4.71 -4.08
N ILE A 51 5.24 -3.56 -4.23
CA ILE A 51 6.63 -3.30 -3.84
C ILE A 51 6.65 -2.03 -2.98
N ILE A 52 7.43 -2.01 -1.90
CA ILE A 52 7.53 -0.86 -1.00
C ILE A 52 8.97 -0.34 -1.00
N LEU A 53 9.10 0.95 -1.31
CA LEU A 53 10.35 1.68 -1.45
C LEU A 53 10.47 2.74 -0.34
N ALA A 54 11.68 3.25 -0.16
CA ALA A 54 11.94 4.47 0.59
C ALA A 54 12.65 5.48 -0.31
N ASP A 55 12.20 6.73 -0.28
CA ASP A 55 12.89 7.84 -0.93
C ASP A 55 14.16 8.25 -0.14
N PRO A 56 14.96 9.22 -0.61
CA PRO A 56 16.18 9.66 0.09
C PRO A 56 15.96 10.20 1.51
N ASP A 57 14.73 10.58 1.85
CA ASP A 57 14.36 11.06 3.18
C ASP A 57 13.68 9.98 4.04
N ASP A 58 13.60 8.72 3.57
CA ASP A 58 12.90 7.59 4.19
C ASP A 58 11.36 7.69 4.16
N HIS A 59 10.79 8.49 3.26
CA HIS A 59 9.35 8.43 3.00
C HIS A 59 8.98 7.13 2.30
N GLU A 60 7.99 6.43 2.84
CA GLU A 60 7.55 5.15 2.27
C GLU A 60 6.65 5.35 1.05
N ILE A 61 6.94 4.59 -0.02
CA ILE A 61 6.19 4.60 -1.28
C ILE A 61 5.78 3.16 -1.62
N CYS A 62 4.48 2.91 -1.80
CA CYS A 62 3.97 1.62 -2.28
C CYS A 62 3.55 1.71 -3.75
N PHE A 63 4.05 0.80 -4.59
CA PHE A 63 3.49 0.56 -5.91
C PHE A 63 2.64 -0.70 -5.89
N VAL A 64 1.34 -0.54 -6.08
CA VAL A 64 0.36 -1.64 -6.11
C VAL A 64 -0.09 -1.92 -7.54
N ASP A 65 -0.42 -3.18 -7.83
CA ASP A 65 -1.06 -3.60 -9.07
C ASP A 65 -2.44 -2.95 -9.25
N ASP A 66 -2.65 -2.17 -10.32
CA ASP A 66 -3.88 -1.39 -10.55
C ASP A 66 -5.12 -2.26 -10.71
N GLU A 67 -5.05 -3.31 -11.53
CA GLU A 67 -6.22 -4.15 -11.83
C GLU A 67 -6.76 -4.87 -10.59
N SER A 68 -5.87 -5.44 -9.77
CA SER A 68 -6.28 -6.09 -8.52
C SER A 68 -6.64 -5.07 -7.45
N PHE A 69 -5.95 -3.93 -7.38
CA PHE A 69 -6.27 -2.87 -6.44
C PHE A 69 -7.65 -2.30 -6.68
N ARG A 70 -8.08 -2.11 -7.93
CA ARG A 70 -9.46 -1.69 -8.24
C ARG A 70 -10.49 -2.65 -7.67
N LYS A 71 -10.25 -3.96 -7.70
CA LYS A 71 -11.14 -4.96 -7.09
C LYS A 71 -11.10 -4.93 -5.56
N LEU A 72 -9.92 -4.71 -4.99
CA LEU A 72 -9.72 -4.61 -3.54
C LEU A 72 -10.39 -3.35 -2.94
N SER A 73 -10.31 -2.23 -3.66
CA SER A 73 -10.73 -0.89 -3.21
C SER A 73 -12.16 -0.52 -3.56
N GLN A 74 -13.02 -1.51 -3.82
CA GLN A 74 -14.45 -1.27 -3.99
C GLN A 74 -15.03 -0.62 -2.73
N VAL A 75 -15.93 0.33 -2.93
CA VAL A 75 -16.63 1.02 -1.85
C VAL A 75 -17.46 -0.01 -1.07
N ASP A 76 -17.30 0.00 0.26
CA ASP A 76 -18.14 -0.80 1.14
C ASP A 76 -19.39 0.01 1.52
N PRO A 77 -20.60 -0.42 1.12
CA PRO A 77 -21.82 0.32 1.43
C PRO A 77 -22.16 0.37 2.93
N ASN A 78 -21.56 -0.50 3.76
CA ASN A 78 -21.79 -0.53 5.20
C ASN A 78 -20.75 0.28 5.99
N SER A 79 -19.77 0.90 5.33
CA SER A 79 -18.61 1.52 6.01
C SER A 79 -19.01 2.55 7.07
N ASP A 80 -20.02 3.37 6.78
CA ASP A 80 -20.45 4.44 7.69
C ASP A 80 -21.14 3.86 8.95
N ALA A 81 -21.97 2.83 8.76
CA ALA A 81 -22.63 2.15 9.87
C ALA A 81 -21.64 1.43 10.79
N ASP A 82 -20.62 0.79 10.20
CA ASP A 82 -19.55 0.14 10.95
C ASP A 82 -18.69 1.17 11.70
N LEU A 83 -18.33 2.28 11.05
CA LEU A 83 -17.59 3.37 11.69
C LEU A 83 -18.34 3.90 12.91
N ASP A 84 -19.63 4.24 12.76
CA ASP A 84 -20.47 4.74 13.86
C ASP A 84 -20.58 3.72 15.00
N LYS A 85 -20.71 2.44 14.68
CA LYS A 85 -20.77 1.35 15.66
C LYS A 85 -19.49 1.30 16.51
N TYR A 86 -18.32 1.38 15.88
CA TYR A 86 -17.05 1.30 16.60
C TYR A 86 -16.73 2.58 17.38
N ILE A 87 -17.08 3.77 16.87
CA ILE A 87 -16.96 5.03 17.63
C ILE A 87 -17.79 4.96 18.92
N LYS A 88 -19.03 4.46 18.86
CA LYS A 88 -19.89 4.31 20.05
C LYS A 88 -19.38 3.26 21.04
N ALA A 89 -18.67 2.25 20.55
CA ALA A 89 -18.14 1.17 21.37
C ALA A 89 -16.79 1.54 22.03
N ASP A 90 -16.10 2.56 21.51
CA ASP A 90 -14.84 3.02 22.06
C ASP A 90 -15.05 3.66 23.45
N LYS A 91 -14.17 3.31 24.38
CA LYS A 91 -14.22 3.72 25.79
C LYS A 91 -12.92 4.37 26.26
N SER A 92 -12.05 4.75 25.32
CA SER A 92 -10.78 5.44 25.58
C SER A 92 -10.94 6.65 26.50
#